data_AF-A0A2V9VGL7-F1
#
_entry.id   AF-A0A2V9VGL7-F1
#
_cell.length_a   1.000
_cell.length_b   1.000
_cell.length_c   1.000
_cell.angle_alpha   90.00
_cell.angle_beta   90.00
_cell.angle_gamma   90.00
#
_symmetry.space_group_name_H-M   'P 1'
#
loop_
_entity.id
_entity.type
_entity.pdbx_description
1 polymer ?
#
loop_
_entity_poly.entity_id
_entity_poly.type
_entity_poly.pdbx_seq_one_letter_code
_entity_poly.pdbx_strand_id
1 'polypeptide(L)'
;MVKRAPAKRRPRKAKAGTRGLAPAESILEQLDGPAAEAAAVVEKSGGRLIAAYKEPFGGHPVLLAILPIEAVEPTPFQRDLSDTHHKRLADVISKTGRYLDPVIAVIAPTQGFWTPNGRHRLAALRRLGAKSITALIVVDREVAWQILALNTEKAHNLKERALEVIRIYRGLVEEDASRPESGFAYYLEESALVTLGVCYERAPRFGGGAYHSILRRLEEFSDEPLRAALKVHEKRAAMVLELEEKVAAVVSKLKERGLVSPYLRSFVVARINPLRWIKGEAPSFEEVFKTMRERATKFNVEKIKPTDLAGAAGPPDDA
;
A
#
# COMPACT_ATOMS: atom_id res chain seq x y z
N MET A 1 -23.25 3.68 23.24
CA MET A 1 -22.74 4.84 22.46
C MET A 1 -21.29 4.56 22.11
N VAL A 2 -21.03 3.89 20.99
CA VAL A 2 -19.65 3.69 20.51
C VAL A 2 -19.16 5.05 20.00
N LYS A 3 -18.23 5.67 20.73
CA LYS A 3 -17.56 6.90 20.28
C LYS A 3 -16.88 6.58 18.96
N ARG A 4 -17.34 7.19 17.86
CA ARG A 4 -16.58 7.28 16.61
C ARG A 4 -15.12 7.56 16.97
N ALA A 5 -14.21 6.69 16.54
CA ALA A 5 -12.79 6.93 16.70
C ALA A 5 -12.51 8.37 16.20
N PRO A 6 -11.84 9.22 17.00
CA PRO A 6 -11.61 10.60 16.63
C PRO A 6 -10.89 10.60 15.29
N ALA A 7 -11.38 11.40 14.33
CA ALA A 7 -10.70 11.58 13.06
C ALA A 7 -9.23 11.90 13.34
N LYS A 8 -8.30 11.04 12.93
CA LYS A 8 -6.85 11.25 13.09
C LYS A 8 -6.58 12.69 12.63
N ARG A 9 -6.17 13.56 13.55
CA ARG A 9 -5.87 14.97 13.25
C ARG A 9 -4.82 14.96 12.15
N ARG A 10 -5.20 15.33 10.93
CA ARG A 10 -4.25 15.57 9.85
C ARG A 10 -3.22 16.57 10.37
N PRO A 11 -1.90 16.32 10.19
CA PRO A 11 -0.89 17.27 10.63
C PRO A 11 -1.23 18.63 10.02
N ARG A 12 -1.37 19.66 10.87
CA ARG A 12 -1.61 21.02 10.39
C ARG A 12 -0.42 21.44 9.53
N LYS A 13 -0.71 22.11 8.41
CA LYS A 13 0.32 22.71 7.55
C LYS A 13 1.23 23.57 8.43
N ALA A 14 2.50 23.18 8.52
CA ALA A 14 3.50 23.96 9.25
C ALA A 14 3.78 25.27 8.49
N LYS A 15 4.23 26.30 9.21
CA LYS A 15 4.73 27.52 8.59
C LYS A 15 6.01 27.18 7.80
N ALA A 16 6.21 27.85 6.66
CA ALA A 16 7.40 27.62 5.84
C ALA A 16 8.68 27.94 6.64
N GLY A 17 9.70 27.08 6.52
CA GLY A 17 11.01 27.27 7.16
C GLY A 17 11.06 27.03 8.67
N THR A 18 10.05 26.40 9.28
CA THR A 18 9.99 26.22 10.75
C THR A 18 10.25 24.80 11.25
N ARG A 19 10.65 23.87 10.38
CA ARG A 19 10.84 22.46 10.74
C ARG A 19 12.03 21.89 10.00
N GLY A 20 12.81 21.07 10.71
CA GLY A 20 14.04 20.46 10.19
C GLY A 20 15.27 21.30 10.47
N LEU A 21 16.40 20.81 9.95
CA LEU A 21 17.72 21.40 10.03
C LEU A 21 17.96 22.36 8.86
N ALA A 22 18.73 23.41 9.11
CA ALA A 22 19.33 24.22 8.06
C ALA A 22 20.44 23.44 7.32
N PRO A 23 20.86 23.87 6.12
CA PRO A 23 21.90 23.17 5.35
C PRO A 23 23.21 22.95 6.13
N ALA A 24 23.68 23.95 6.88
CA ALA A 24 24.91 23.84 7.67
C ALA A 24 24.77 22.85 8.84
N GLU A 25 23.56 22.71 9.39
CA GLU A 25 23.27 21.79 10.50
C GLU A 25 23.14 20.33 10.02
N SER A 26 23.02 20.11 8.71
CA SER A 26 22.94 18.78 8.09
C SER A 26 24.30 18.07 8.02
N ILE A 27 25.38 18.73 8.45
CA ILE A 27 26.72 18.14 8.52
C ILE A 27 26.74 17.09 9.64
N LEU A 28 27.22 15.90 9.29
CA LEU A 28 27.55 14.84 10.24
C LEU A 28 29.06 14.91 10.50
N GLU A 29 29.46 15.47 11.65
CA GLU A 29 30.87 15.70 11.96
C GLU A 29 31.65 14.42 12.28
N GLN A 30 30.98 13.45 12.91
CA GLN A 30 31.57 12.19 13.30
C GLN A 30 30.64 11.04 12.92
N LEU A 31 31.25 9.96 12.47
CA LEU A 31 30.56 8.74 12.12
C LEU A 31 30.67 7.80 13.33
N ASP A 32 29.62 7.72 14.12
CA ASP A 32 29.57 6.97 15.38
C ASP A 32 28.34 6.06 15.46
N GLY A 33 28.35 5.18 16.46
CA GLY A 33 27.24 4.26 16.77
C GLY A 33 26.72 3.49 15.54
N PRO A 34 25.40 3.46 15.32
CA PRO A 34 24.80 2.74 14.20
C PRO A 34 25.30 3.18 12.82
N ALA A 35 25.68 4.45 12.64
CA ALA A 35 26.20 4.95 11.37
C ALA A 35 27.61 4.39 11.08
N ALA A 36 28.44 4.25 12.12
CA ALA A 36 29.75 3.60 12.02
C ALA A 36 29.62 2.11 11.68
N GLU A 37 28.68 1.41 12.32
CA GLU A 37 28.39 0.01 12.03
C GLU A 37 27.92 -0.18 10.58
N ALA A 38 27.03 0.70 10.10
CA ALA A 38 26.55 0.66 8.73
C ALA A 38 27.68 0.88 7.71
N ALA A 39 28.58 1.83 7.96
CA ALA A 39 29.74 2.04 7.11
C ALA A 39 30.68 0.81 7.08
N ALA A 40 30.91 0.16 8.22
CA ALA A 40 31.70 -1.07 8.27
C ALA A 40 31.06 -2.19 7.45
N VAL A 41 29.73 -2.32 7.47
CA VAL A 41 28.99 -3.29 6.64
C VAL A 41 29.12 -2.98 5.15
N VAL A 42 29.12 -1.71 4.75
CA VAL A 42 29.37 -1.29 3.36
C VAL A 42 30.72 -1.81 2.87
N GLU A 43 31.79 -1.49 3.58
CA GLU A 43 33.15 -1.89 3.17
C GLU A 43 33.31 -3.41 3.20
N LYS A 44 32.78 -4.09 4.22
CA LYS A 44 32.79 -5.57 4.31
C LYS A 44 32.04 -6.24 3.16
N SER A 45 31.01 -5.59 2.63
CA SER A 45 30.23 -6.08 1.49
C SER A 45 30.88 -5.75 0.13
N GLY A 46 32.10 -5.21 0.12
CA GLY A 46 32.80 -4.78 -1.09
C GLY A 46 32.28 -3.47 -1.69
N GLY A 47 31.45 -2.74 -0.94
CA GLY A 47 31.00 -1.40 -1.28
C GLY A 47 31.99 -0.33 -0.86
N ARG A 48 31.68 0.91 -1.20
CA ARG A 48 32.47 2.08 -0.86
C ARG A 48 31.58 3.18 -0.28
N LEU A 49 31.92 3.66 0.90
CA LEU A 49 31.30 4.87 1.46
C LEU A 49 31.80 6.10 0.68
N ILE A 50 30.86 6.95 0.24
CA ILE A 50 31.15 8.20 -0.49
C ILE A 50 30.96 9.42 0.41
N ALA A 51 29.88 9.46 1.19
CA ALA A 51 29.60 10.55 2.11
C ALA A 51 28.65 10.10 3.23
N ALA A 52 28.59 10.88 4.31
CA ALA A 52 27.63 10.72 5.39
C ALA A 52 27.09 12.11 5.79
N TYR A 53 25.80 12.21 6.09
CA TYR A 53 25.14 13.46 6.45
C TYR A 53 23.92 13.20 7.32
N LYS A 54 23.39 14.24 7.96
CA LYS A 54 22.09 14.21 8.65
C LYS A 54 21.02 14.60 7.65
N GLU A 55 20.00 13.77 7.44
CA GLU A 55 18.90 14.18 6.59
C GLU A 55 18.19 15.41 7.18
N PRO A 56 17.80 16.39 6.36
CA PRO A 56 17.47 17.73 6.85
C PRO A 56 16.12 17.81 7.56
N PHE A 57 15.28 16.77 7.57
CA PHE A 57 13.96 16.86 8.18
C PHE A 57 13.93 16.39 9.63
N GLY A 58 14.45 15.21 9.93
CA GLY A 58 14.53 14.62 11.26
C GLY A 58 15.94 14.64 11.88
N GLY A 59 16.98 14.95 11.10
CA GLY A 59 18.37 14.91 11.54
C GLY A 59 18.96 13.51 11.62
N HIS A 60 18.29 12.49 11.06
CA HIS A 60 18.76 11.11 11.11
C HIS A 60 20.02 10.94 10.23
N PRO A 61 21.02 10.15 10.67
CA PRO A 61 22.19 9.89 9.85
C PRO A 61 21.80 9.08 8.60
N VAL A 62 22.36 9.46 7.45
CA VAL A 62 22.21 8.78 6.16
C VAL A 62 23.58 8.66 5.51
N LEU A 63 23.88 7.50 4.94
CA LEU A 63 25.15 7.26 4.24
C LEU A 63 24.91 7.18 2.73
N LEU A 64 25.71 7.89 1.94
CA LEU A 64 25.79 7.72 0.49
C LEU A 64 26.91 6.73 0.17
N ALA A 65 26.57 5.63 -0.51
CA ALA A 65 27.52 4.58 -0.85
C ALA A 65 27.37 4.10 -2.29
N ILE A 66 28.43 3.49 -2.82
CA ILE A 66 28.40 2.67 -4.03
C ILE A 66 28.49 1.21 -3.61
N LEU A 67 27.50 0.40 -3.93
CA LEU A 67 27.42 -1.01 -3.54
C LEU A 67 27.59 -1.92 -4.76
N PRO A 68 28.23 -3.09 -4.63
CA PRO A 68 28.16 -4.13 -5.66
C PRO A 68 26.69 -4.48 -5.93
N ILE A 69 26.30 -4.62 -7.19
CA ILE A 69 24.88 -4.79 -7.54
C ILE A 69 24.28 -6.08 -6.96
N GLU A 70 25.13 -7.10 -6.77
CA GLU A 70 24.74 -8.40 -6.19
C GLU A 70 24.64 -8.38 -4.67
N ALA A 71 25.11 -7.30 -4.01
CA ALA A 71 24.95 -7.13 -2.58
C ALA A 71 23.59 -6.50 -2.21
N VAL A 72 22.77 -6.11 -3.19
CA VAL A 72 21.51 -5.39 -2.97
C VAL A 72 20.34 -6.19 -3.52
N GLU A 73 19.45 -6.65 -2.65
CA GLU A 73 18.22 -7.35 -3.02
C GLU A 73 16.97 -6.50 -2.77
N PRO A 74 15.86 -6.73 -3.48
CA PRO A 74 14.59 -6.10 -3.13
C PRO A 74 14.14 -6.57 -1.74
N THR A 75 13.44 -5.72 -0.98
CA THR A 75 12.79 -6.19 0.25
C THR A 75 11.74 -7.26 -0.09
N PRO A 76 11.53 -8.28 0.77
CA PRO A 76 10.56 -9.35 0.53
C PRO A 76 9.10 -8.88 0.30
N PHE A 77 8.78 -7.69 0.80
CA PHE A 77 7.44 -7.10 0.84
C PHE A 77 7.23 -5.97 -0.18
N GLN A 78 8.13 -5.81 -1.14
CA GLN A 78 8.02 -4.74 -2.14
C GLN A 78 6.95 -4.98 -3.21
N ARG A 79 6.47 -3.89 -3.80
CA ARG A 79 5.58 -3.87 -4.97
C ARG A 79 6.10 -4.78 -6.09
N ASP A 80 5.18 -5.40 -6.83
CA ASP A 80 5.53 -6.18 -8.02
C ASP A 80 6.39 -5.36 -8.99
N LEU A 81 7.38 -6.03 -9.55
CA LEU A 81 8.18 -5.46 -10.63
C LEU A 81 7.30 -5.34 -11.87
N SER A 82 7.11 -4.13 -12.38
CA SER A 82 6.54 -3.93 -13.71
C SER A 82 7.62 -4.20 -14.75
N ASP A 83 7.42 -5.24 -15.55
CA ASP A 83 8.32 -5.61 -16.65
C ASP A 83 8.48 -4.47 -17.66
N THR A 84 7.39 -3.76 -17.98
CA THR A 84 7.42 -2.62 -18.91
C THR A 84 8.15 -1.41 -18.33
N HIS A 85 8.00 -1.12 -17.04
CA HIS A 85 8.62 0.06 -16.43
C HIS A 85 10.14 -0.06 -16.31
N HIS A 86 10.65 -1.19 -15.83
CA HIS A 86 12.11 -1.32 -15.68
C HIS A 86 12.82 -1.41 -17.05
N LYS A 87 12.19 -1.99 -18.07
CA LYS A 87 12.71 -2.01 -19.45
C LYS A 87 12.84 -0.60 -20.02
N ARG A 88 11.79 0.22 -19.91
CA ARG A 88 11.83 1.63 -20.33
C ARG A 88 12.90 2.42 -19.59
N LEU A 89 13.03 2.19 -18.27
CA LEU A 89 14.06 2.84 -17.47
C LEU A 89 15.46 2.44 -17.93
N ALA A 90 15.70 1.15 -18.18
CA ALA A 90 16.97 0.66 -18.73
C ALA A 90 17.28 1.30 -20.09
N ASP A 91 16.30 1.41 -20.98
CA ASP A 91 16.48 2.04 -22.29
C ASP A 91 16.87 3.52 -22.16
N VAL A 92 16.24 4.27 -21.24
CA VAL A 92 16.57 5.68 -21.00
C VAL A 92 17.95 5.83 -20.39
N ILE A 93 18.32 5.01 -19.40
CA ILE A 93 19.66 5.00 -18.81
C ILE A 93 20.71 4.69 -19.88
N SER A 94 20.47 3.69 -20.73
CA SER A 94 21.37 3.31 -21.81
C SER A 94 21.55 4.43 -22.83
N LYS A 95 20.45 5.06 -23.27
CA LYS A 95 20.49 6.18 -24.22
C LYS A 95 21.19 7.43 -23.66
N THR A 96 21.01 7.70 -22.37
CA THR A 96 21.57 8.91 -21.74
C THR A 96 22.96 8.70 -21.16
N GLY A 97 23.37 7.44 -20.93
CA GLY A 97 24.61 7.09 -20.26
C GLY A 97 24.65 7.53 -18.79
N ARG A 98 23.50 7.77 -18.15
CA ARG A 98 23.42 8.39 -16.82
C ARG A 98 22.45 7.67 -15.90
N TYR A 99 22.87 7.49 -14.65
CA TYR A 99 22.05 7.06 -13.52
C TYR A 99 22.25 8.05 -12.38
N LEU A 100 21.18 8.75 -11.98
CA LEU A 100 21.28 9.91 -11.08
C LEU A 100 20.54 9.74 -9.75
N ASP A 101 19.65 8.76 -9.65
CA ASP A 101 18.72 8.63 -8.52
C ASP A 101 19.06 7.38 -7.68
N PRO A 102 19.80 7.52 -6.55
CA PRO A 102 20.25 6.40 -5.73
C PRO A 102 19.09 5.59 -5.17
N VAL A 103 19.24 4.27 -5.10
CA VAL A 103 18.25 3.44 -4.38
C VAL A 103 18.33 3.73 -2.88
N ILE A 104 17.22 3.59 -2.16
CA ILE A 104 17.28 3.51 -0.70
C ILE A 104 17.66 2.09 -0.33
N ALA A 105 18.59 1.93 0.61
CA ALA A 105 19.06 0.65 1.11
C ALA A 105 19.01 0.62 2.65
N VAL A 106 18.75 -0.56 3.20
CA VAL A 106 18.88 -0.90 4.62
C VAL A 106 19.73 -2.15 4.75
N ILE A 107 20.40 -2.34 5.88
CA ILE A 107 21.18 -3.56 6.13
C ILE A 107 20.19 -4.74 6.24
N ALA A 108 20.44 -5.79 5.46
CA ALA A 108 19.62 -6.98 5.50
C ALA A 108 19.90 -7.81 6.77
N PRO A 109 18.91 -8.52 7.33
CA PRO A 109 19.09 -9.36 8.53
C PRO A 109 20.21 -10.40 8.44
N THR A 110 20.46 -10.92 7.24
CA THR A 110 21.42 -12.00 7.01
C THR A 110 22.71 -11.48 6.39
N GLN A 111 22.63 -10.94 5.17
CA GLN A 111 23.79 -10.48 4.42
C GLN A 111 23.40 -9.41 3.41
N GLY A 112 24.31 -8.45 3.21
CA GLY A 112 24.16 -7.40 2.21
C GLY A 112 23.08 -6.41 2.59
N PHE A 113 22.33 -5.96 1.59
CA PHE A 113 21.38 -4.86 1.70
C PHE A 113 20.04 -5.24 1.10
N TRP A 114 18.99 -4.72 1.71
CA TRP A 114 17.68 -4.66 1.08
C TRP A 114 17.38 -3.27 0.60
N THR A 115 16.79 -3.14 -0.59
CA THR A 115 16.26 -1.87 -1.07
C THR A 115 14.75 -1.80 -0.80
N PRO A 116 14.25 -0.99 0.15
CA PRO A 116 12.81 -0.74 0.32
C PRO A 116 12.23 0.24 -0.70
N ASN A 117 13.08 1.05 -1.35
CA ASN A 117 12.72 1.89 -2.49
C ASN A 117 13.83 1.89 -3.54
N GLY A 118 13.52 1.39 -4.73
CA GLY A 118 14.53 1.27 -5.79
C GLY A 118 14.40 0.04 -6.68
N ARG A 119 13.43 -0.86 -6.45
CA ARG A 119 13.30 -2.13 -7.20
C ARG A 119 13.40 -2.00 -8.72
N HIS A 120 12.71 -1.03 -9.32
CA HIS A 120 12.74 -0.80 -10.77
C HIS A 120 14.12 -0.32 -11.24
N ARG A 121 14.80 0.52 -10.44
CA ARG A 121 16.15 1.03 -10.71
C ARG A 121 17.19 -0.08 -10.59
N LEU A 122 17.10 -0.90 -9.54
CA LEU A 122 17.92 -2.09 -9.36
C LEU A 122 17.75 -3.07 -10.55
N ALA A 123 16.50 -3.40 -10.92
CA ALA A 123 16.20 -4.28 -12.04
C ALA A 123 16.69 -3.72 -13.38
N ALA A 124 16.53 -2.41 -13.62
CA ALA A 124 17.03 -1.74 -14.81
C ALA A 124 18.57 -1.82 -14.91
N LEU A 125 19.29 -1.54 -13.81
CA LEU A 125 20.75 -1.63 -13.80
C LEU A 125 21.27 -3.07 -13.93
N ARG A 126 20.60 -4.05 -13.31
CA ARG A 126 20.88 -5.49 -13.52
C ARG A 126 20.71 -5.87 -14.99
N ARG A 127 19.62 -5.42 -15.63
CA ARG A 127 19.37 -5.64 -17.06
C ARG A 127 20.46 -5.03 -17.95
N LEU A 128 21.06 -3.91 -17.54
CA LEU A 128 22.16 -3.25 -18.25
C LEU A 128 23.54 -3.83 -17.93
N GLY A 129 23.64 -4.82 -17.03
CA GLY A 129 24.91 -5.42 -16.63
C GLY A 129 25.80 -4.50 -15.77
N ALA A 130 25.19 -3.57 -15.02
CA ALA A 130 25.93 -2.68 -14.14
C ALA A 130 26.62 -3.48 -13.02
N LYS A 131 27.88 -3.17 -12.73
CA LYS A 131 28.66 -3.83 -11.65
C LYS A 131 28.27 -3.33 -10.25
N SER A 132 27.79 -2.10 -10.17
CA SER A 132 27.54 -1.39 -8.92
C SER A 132 26.34 -0.46 -9.03
N ILE A 133 25.79 -0.06 -7.88
CA ILE A 133 24.63 0.82 -7.77
C ILE A 133 24.87 1.86 -6.66
N THR A 134 24.50 3.12 -6.93
CA THR A 134 24.51 4.18 -5.93
C THR A 134 23.33 4.00 -4.99
N ALA A 135 23.58 4.05 -3.67
CA ALA A 135 22.58 3.84 -2.64
C ALA A 135 22.67 4.90 -1.52
N LEU A 136 21.50 5.29 -0.99
CA LEU A 136 21.36 5.98 0.28
C LEU A 136 20.99 4.95 1.35
N ILE A 137 21.89 4.75 2.30
CA ILE A 137 21.75 3.77 3.37
C ILE A 137 21.07 4.45 4.55
N VAL A 138 19.90 3.92 4.89
CA VAL A 138 19.17 4.27 6.10
C VAL A 138 19.64 3.35 7.20
N VAL A 139 20.11 3.96 8.28
CA VAL A 139 20.77 3.27 9.39
C VAL A 139 19.75 2.52 10.25
N ASP A 140 18.55 3.07 10.39
CA ASP A 140 17.45 2.48 11.16
C ASP A 140 16.70 1.43 10.34
N ARG A 141 16.97 0.14 10.62
CA ARG A 141 16.33 -0.98 9.91
C ARG A 141 14.80 -0.99 10.06
N GLU A 142 14.28 -0.55 11.20
CA GLU A 142 12.82 -0.51 11.47
C GLU A 142 12.06 0.41 10.51
N VAL A 143 12.77 1.37 9.91
CA VAL A 143 12.21 2.35 8.95
C VAL A 143 12.06 1.74 7.55
N ALA A 144 12.58 0.54 7.29
CA ALA A 144 12.43 -0.18 6.01
C ALA A 144 10.98 -0.22 5.51
N TRP A 145 10.03 -0.45 6.42
CA TRP A 145 8.59 -0.47 6.13
C TRP A 145 8.02 0.93 5.89
N GLN A 146 8.51 1.93 6.63
CA GLN A 146 8.07 3.32 6.50
C GLN A 146 8.54 3.96 5.19
N ILE A 147 9.71 3.55 4.68
CA ILE A 147 10.25 4.03 3.40
C ILE A 147 9.31 3.67 2.23
N LEU A 148 8.58 2.55 2.33
CA LEU A 148 7.59 2.21 1.32
C LEU A 148 6.45 3.24 1.29
N ALA A 149 6.01 3.71 2.47
CA ALA A 149 5.00 4.75 2.62
C ALA A 149 5.49 6.15 2.15
N LEU A 150 6.80 6.39 2.08
CA LEU A 150 7.36 7.64 1.56
C LEU A 150 7.22 7.81 0.04
N ASN A 151 6.89 6.74 -0.70
CA ASN A 151 6.60 6.80 -2.13
C ASN A 151 5.20 7.37 -2.41
N THR A 152 4.95 8.61 -2.00
CA THR A 152 3.66 9.31 -2.14
C THR A 152 3.46 9.93 -3.52
N GLU A 153 4.50 10.00 -4.36
CA GLU A 153 4.45 10.63 -5.70
C GLU A 153 3.50 9.94 -6.68
N LYS A 154 3.18 8.67 -6.45
CA LYS A 154 2.13 7.96 -7.20
C LYS A 154 1.06 7.54 -6.22
N ALA A 155 -0.04 8.30 -6.14
CA ALA A 155 -1.23 7.87 -5.44
C ALA A 155 -1.65 6.50 -6.00
N HIS A 156 -1.48 5.47 -5.17
CA HIS A 156 -1.86 4.13 -5.57
C HIS A 156 -3.36 4.08 -5.80
N ASN A 157 -3.76 3.47 -6.93
CA ASN A 157 -5.15 3.05 -7.06
C ASN A 157 -5.46 2.04 -5.94
N LEU A 158 -6.73 1.95 -5.55
CA LEU A 158 -7.18 1.11 -4.44
C LEU A 158 -6.67 -0.34 -4.52
N LYS A 159 -6.60 -0.91 -5.73
CA LYS A 159 -6.13 -2.28 -5.94
C LYS A 159 -4.66 -2.45 -5.55
N GLU A 160 -3.80 -1.55 -6.01
CA GLU A 160 -2.37 -1.57 -5.66
C GLU A 160 -2.18 -1.44 -4.15
N ARG A 161 -2.89 -0.51 -3.49
CA ARG A 161 -2.84 -0.34 -2.02
C ARG A 161 -3.25 -1.61 -1.29
N ALA A 162 -4.39 -2.18 -1.67
CA ALA A 162 -4.92 -3.37 -1.02
C ALA A 162 -3.98 -4.58 -1.18
N LEU A 163 -3.38 -4.75 -2.36
CA LEU A 163 -2.40 -5.81 -2.62
C LEU A 163 -1.08 -5.60 -1.86
N GLU A 164 -0.64 -4.36 -1.67
CA GLU A 164 0.52 -4.01 -0.85
C GLU A 164 0.25 -4.31 0.63
N VAL A 165 -0.90 -3.86 1.15
CA VAL A 165 -1.30 -4.07 2.55
C VAL A 165 -1.41 -5.57 2.90
N ILE A 166 -2.04 -6.41 2.06
CA ILE A 166 -2.14 -7.84 2.37
C ILE A 166 -0.78 -8.56 2.34
N ARG A 167 0.16 -8.12 1.49
CA ARG A 167 1.52 -8.66 1.48
C ARG A 167 2.27 -8.31 2.75
N ILE A 168 2.18 -7.05 3.19
CA ILE A 168 2.73 -6.61 4.48
C ILE A 168 2.13 -7.47 5.60
N TYR A 169 0.80 -7.61 5.61
CA TYR A 169 0.11 -8.41 6.62
C TYR A 169 0.61 -9.86 6.68
N ARG A 170 0.73 -10.53 5.53
CA ARG A 170 1.24 -11.91 5.47
C ARG A 170 2.70 -12.00 5.94
N GLY A 171 3.54 -11.02 5.59
CA GLY A 171 4.91 -10.93 6.10
C GLY A 171 4.96 -10.76 7.63
N LEU A 172 4.07 -9.96 8.21
CA LEU A 172 3.95 -9.82 9.67
C LEU A 172 3.52 -11.12 10.35
N VAL A 173 2.62 -11.90 9.72
CA VAL A 173 2.20 -13.23 10.19
C VAL A 173 3.35 -14.24 10.15
N GLU A 174 4.20 -14.17 9.12
CA GLU A 174 5.40 -15.00 8.99
C GLU A 174 6.48 -14.64 10.02
N GLU A 175 6.64 -13.34 10.32
CA GLU A 175 7.59 -12.83 11.31
C GLU A 175 7.18 -13.20 12.74
N ASP A 176 5.97 -12.80 13.17
CA ASP A 176 5.40 -13.15 14.47
C ASP A 176 3.86 -13.04 14.46
N ALA A 177 3.22 -14.18 14.24
CA ALA A 177 1.78 -14.33 14.17
C ALA A 177 1.03 -14.06 15.50
N SER A 178 1.72 -13.99 16.63
CA SER A 178 1.10 -13.86 17.96
C SER A 178 0.79 -12.42 18.35
N ARG A 179 1.42 -11.43 17.69
CA ARG A 179 1.25 -10.01 17.97
C ARG A 179 -0.18 -9.54 17.65
N PRO A 180 -0.73 -8.59 18.43
CA PRO A 180 -2.06 -8.06 18.18
C PRO A 180 -2.10 -7.27 16.88
N GLU A 181 -3.14 -7.47 16.08
CA GLU A 181 -3.32 -6.78 14.79
C GLU A 181 -3.39 -5.25 14.94
N SER A 182 -4.06 -4.76 15.98
CA SER A 182 -4.19 -3.33 16.31
C SER A 182 -2.84 -2.62 16.46
N GLY A 183 -1.81 -3.34 16.89
CA GLY A 183 -0.43 -2.86 16.98
C GLY A 183 0.18 -2.43 15.65
N PHE A 184 -0.43 -2.82 14.52
CA PHE A 184 0.05 -2.51 13.18
C PHE A 184 -0.88 -1.57 12.40
N ALA A 185 -1.89 -0.98 13.06
CA ALA A 185 -2.86 -0.10 12.41
C ALA A 185 -2.24 1.11 11.69
N TYR A 186 -1.05 1.55 12.14
CA TYR A 186 -0.29 2.58 11.42
C TYR A 186 0.23 2.09 10.07
N TYR A 187 0.71 0.85 9.99
CA TYR A 187 1.33 0.26 8.80
C TYR A 187 0.30 -0.25 7.79
N LEU A 188 -0.81 -0.81 8.28
CA LEU A 188 -1.85 -1.40 7.44
C LEU A 188 -2.89 -0.37 6.97
N GLU A 189 -2.79 0.87 7.46
CA GLU A 189 -3.65 2.04 7.19
C GLU A 189 -5.13 1.85 7.58
N GLU A 190 -5.83 0.93 6.92
CA GLU A 190 -7.25 0.63 7.10
C GLU A 190 -7.48 -0.89 7.08
N SER A 191 -8.24 -1.42 8.04
CA SER A 191 -8.61 -2.85 8.13
C SER A 191 -9.28 -3.36 6.84
N ALA A 192 -10.09 -2.51 6.19
CA ALA A 192 -10.72 -2.81 4.90
C ALA A 192 -9.73 -3.13 3.76
N LEU A 193 -8.52 -2.56 3.77
CA LEU A 193 -7.51 -2.83 2.74
C LEU A 193 -6.98 -4.26 2.81
N VAL A 194 -6.95 -4.87 4.00
CA VAL A 194 -6.58 -6.28 4.20
C VAL A 194 -7.61 -7.19 3.53
N THR A 195 -8.89 -7.02 3.84
CA THR A 195 -10.00 -7.78 3.22
C THR A 195 -10.01 -7.61 1.70
N LEU A 196 -9.85 -6.38 1.21
CA LEU A 196 -9.77 -6.10 -0.23
C LEU A 196 -8.55 -6.76 -0.88
N GLY A 197 -7.41 -6.78 -0.20
CA GLY A 197 -6.19 -7.44 -0.68
C GLY A 197 -6.41 -8.93 -0.90
N VAL A 198 -7.02 -9.61 0.08
CA VAL A 198 -7.43 -11.02 -0.07
C VAL A 198 -8.39 -11.21 -1.24
N CYS A 199 -9.35 -10.30 -1.45
CA CYS A 199 -10.25 -10.36 -2.61
C CYS A 199 -9.48 -10.25 -3.93
N TYR A 200 -8.50 -9.34 -4.04
CA TYR A 200 -7.70 -9.16 -5.26
C TYR A 200 -6.73 -10.31 -5.52
N GLU A 201 -6.16 -10.93 -4.48
CA GLU A 201 -5.36 -12.15 -4.61
C GLU A 201 -6.18 -13.28 -5.25
N ARG A 202 -7.43 -13.47 -4.79
CA ARG A 202 -8.33 -14.52 -5.30
C ARG A 202 -8.97 -14.16 -6.65
N ALA A 203 -9.26 -12.89 -6.90
CA ALA A 203 -9.94 -12.39 -8.09
C ALA A 203 -9.29 -11.09 -8.59
N PRO A 204 -8.26 -11.15 -9.47
CA PRO A 204 -7.51 -9.97 -9.90
C PRO A 204 -8.32 -8.89 -10.63
N ARG A 205 -9.50 -9.22 -11.18
CA ARG A 205 -10.41 -8.29 -11.88
C ARG A 205 -11.58 -7.81 -10.99
N PHE A 206 -11.53 -8.08 -9.70
CA PHE A 206 -12.53 -7.66 -8.72
C PHE A 206 -12.76 -6.14 -8.73
N GLY A 207 -14.02 -5.71 -8.64
CA GLY A 207 -14.40 -4.30 -8.61
C GLY A 207 -14.38 -3.70 -7.20
N GLY A 208 -13.27 -3.81 -6.47
CA GLY A 208 -13.21 -3.49 -5.02
C GLY A 208 -13.61 -2.07 -4.63
N GLY A 209 -13.47 -1.11 -5.53
CA GLY A 209 -13.91 0.29 -5.30
C GLY A 209 -15.38 0.43 -4.94
N ALA A 210 -16.24 -0.47 -5.45
CA ALA A 210 -17.67 -0.43 -5.13
C ALA A 210 -17.98 -0.83 -3.67
N TYR A 211 -17.07 -1.57 -3.01
CA TYR A 211 -17.27 -2.13 -1.67
C TYR A 211 -16.48 -1.41 -0.59
N HIS A 212 -15.42 -0.67 -0.93
CA HIS A 212 -14.47 -0.08 0.04
C HIS A 212 -15.15 0.76 1.11
N SER A 213 -16.11 1.62 0.75
CA SER A 213 -16.83 2.46 1.74
C SER A 213 -17.68 1.66 2.72
N ILE A 214 -18.15 0.47 2.32
CA ILE A 214 -18.94 -0.43 3.17
C ILE A 214 -18.00 -1.13 4.14
N LEU A 215 -16.91 -1.70 3.62
CA LEU A 215 -15.89 -2.38 4.43
C LEU A 215 -15.27 -1.41 5.46
N ARG A 216 -14.89 -0.19 5.05
CA ARG A 216 -14.34 0.83 5.95
C ARG A 216 -15.29 1.21 7.10
N ARG A 217 -16.61 1.05 6.90
CA ARG A 217 -17.61 1.34 7.93
C ARG A 217 -17.85 0.16 8.87
N LEU A 218 -17.52 -1.07 8.47
CA LEU A 218 -17.83 -2.31 9.19
C LEU A 218 -16.59 -2.98 9.82
N GLU A 219 -15.40 -2.54 9.44
CA GLU A 219 -14.15 -3.18 9.83
C GLU A 219 -13.24 -2.23 10.61
N GLU A 220 -12.71 -2.73 11.70
CA GLU A 220 -11.68 -2.11 12.53
C GLU A 220 -10.62 -3.18 12.83
N PHE A 221 -9.38 -2.76 13.10
CA PHE A 221 -8.34 -3.69 13.54
C PHE A 221 -8.68 -4.22 14.95
N SER A 222 -8.39 -5.50 15.17
CA SER A 222 -8.67 -6.21 16.41
C SER A 222 -7.44 -6.30 17.31
N ASP A 223 -7.64 -6.51 18.62
CA ASP A 223 -6.56 -6.85 19.55
C ASP A 223 -6.20 -8.35 19.53
N GLU A 224 -6.84 -9.12 18.64
CA GLU A 224 -6.54 -10.54 18.44
C GLU A 224 -5.18 -10.73 17.74
N PRO A 225 -4.52 -11.89 17.92
CA PRO A 225 -3.31 -12.22 17.19
C PRO A 225 -3.50 -12.12 15.67
N LEU A 226 -2.49 -11.60 14.96
CA LEU A 226 -2.48 -11.45 13.49
C LEU A 226 -2.99 -12.70 12.76
N ARG A 227 -2.61 -13.90 13.22
CA ARG A 227 -3.07 -15.17 12.63
C ARG A 227 -4.58 -15.39 12.74
N ALA A 228 -5.18 -14.99 13.86
CA ALA A 228 -6.62 -15.12 14.09
C ALA A 228 -7.39 -14.06 13.30
N ALA A 229 -6.93 -12.81 13.35
CA ALA A 229 -7.52 -11.71 12.59
C ALA A 229 -7.46 -11.94 11.06
N LEU A 230 -6.35 -12.48 10.52
CA LEU A 230 -6.27 -12.84 9.11
C LEU A 230 -7.37 -13.80 8.67
N LYS A 231 -7.74 -14.79 9.49
CA LYS A 231 -8.85 -15.71 9.19
C LYS A 231 -10.19 -14.98 9.10
N VAL A 232 -10.40 -13.96 9.95
CA VAL A 232 -11.60 -13.11 9.89
C VAL A 232 -11.62 -12.35 8.57
N HIS A 233 -10.50 -11.73 8.17
CA HIS A 233 -10.36 -11.07 6.87
C HIS A 233 -10.62 -12.02 5.70
N GLU A 234 -10.10 -13.25 5.74
CA GLU A 234 -10.30 -14.25 4.70
C GLU A 234 -11.76 -14.74 4.59
N LYS A 235 -12.46 -14.85 5.72
CA LYS A 235 -13.91 -15.14 5.77
C LYS A 235 -14.71 -13.97 5.20
N ARG A 236 -14.41 -12.74 5.62
CA ARG A 236 -15.06 -11.52 5.09
C ARG A 236 -14.85 -11.38 3.59
N ALA A 237 -13.63 -11.63 3.10
CA ALA A 237 -13.31 -11.63 1.68
C ALA A 237 -14.13 -12.65 0.89
N ALA A 238 -14.36 -13.86 1.44
CA ALA A 238 -15.24 -14.85 0.80
C ALA A 238 -16.68 -14.30 0.66
N MET A 239 -17.24 -13.70 1.71
CA MET A 239 -18.59 -13.10 1.66
C MET A 239 -18.69 -11.94 0.65
N VAL A 240 -17.62 -11.14 0.54
CA VAL A 240 -17.54 -10.04 -0.45
C VAL A 240 -17.54 -10.59 -1.88
N LEU A 241 -16.76 -11.64 -2.14
CA LEU A 241 -16.69 -12.27 -3.46
C LEU A 241 -18.00 -12.98 -3.84
N GLU A 242 -18.65 -13.66 -2.90
CA GLU A 242 -19.98 -14.25 -3.10
C GLU A 242 -21.04 -13.18 -3.46
N LEU A 243 -20.97 -12.01 -2.83
CA LEU A 243 -21.82 -10.88 -3.19
C LEU A 243 -21.48 -10.34 -4.59
N GLU A 244 -20.20 -10.20 -4.92
CA GLU A 244 -19.76 -9.73 -6.25
C GLU A 244 -20.27 -10.62 -7.37
N GLU A 245 -20.32 -11.95 -7.21
CA GLU A 245 -20.89 -12.84 -8.22
C GLU A 245 -22.34 -12.46 -8.55
N LYS A 246 -23.15 -12.17 -7.53
CA LYS A 246 -24.54 -11.75 -7.72
C LYS A 246 -24.63 -10.37 -8.34
N VAL A 247 -23.79 -9.44 -7.91
CA VAL A 247 -23.72 -8.08 -8.47
C VAL A 247 -23.27 -8.11 -9.94
N ALA A 248 -22.28 -8.93 -10.29
CA ALA A 248 -21.79 -9.09 -11.65
C ALA A 248 -22.88 -9.66 -12.58
N ALA A 249 -23.69 -10.61 -12.09
CA ALA A 249 -24.85 -11.10 -12.83
C ALA A 249 -25.89 -9.99 -13.10
N VAL A 250 -26.18 -9.14 -12.10
CA VAL A 250 -27.07 -7.98 -12.26
C VAL A 250 -26.51 -6.98 -13.27
N VAL A 251 -25.22 -6.65 -13.15
CA VAL A 251 -24.53 -5.73 -14.06
C VAL A 251 -24.58 -6.25 -15.50
N SER A 252 -24.41 -7.56 -15.71
CA SER A 252 -24.47 -8.17 -17.04
C SER A 252 -25.87 -8.04 -17.65
N LYS A 253 -26.93 -8.34 -16.88
CA LYS A 253 -28.33 -8.14 -17.32
C LYS A 253 -28.64 -6.68 -17.64
N LEU A 254 -28.11 -5.72 -16.87
CA LEU A 254 -28.29 -4.30 -17.16
C LEU A 254 -27.58 -3.88 -18.46
N LYS A 255 -26.40 -4.44 -18.74
CA LYS A 255 -25.68 -4.21 -20.01
C LYS A 255 -26.40 -4.80 -21.21
N GLU A 256 -26.97 -6.00 -21.08
CA GLU A 256 -27.81 -6.64 -22.12
C GLU A 256 -29.03 -5.78 -22.46
N ARG A 257 -29.57 -5.05 -21.47
CA ARG A 257 -30.64 -4.04 -21.65
C ARG A 257 -30.15 -2.69 -22.21
N GLY A 258 -28.89 -2.60 -22.63
CA GLY A 258 -28.31 -1.39 -23.22
C GLY A 258 -27.80 -0.34 -22.23
N LEU A 259 -27.80 -0.61 -20.91
CA LEU A 259 -27.22 0.31 -19.94
C LEU A 259 -25.70 0.12 -19.87
N VAL A 260 -24.96 1.06 -20.43
CA VAL A 260 -23.49 1.06 -20.42
C VAL A 260 -22.99 2.26 -19.62
N SER A 261 -22.38 1.99 -18.45
CA SER A 261 -21.75 3.01 -17.61
C SER A 261 -20.57 2.41 -16.86
N PRO A 262 -19.44 3.15 -16.71
CA PRO A 262 -18.33 2.71 -15.87
C PRO A 262 -18.73 2.57 -14.39
N TYR A 263 -19.78 3.26 -13.95
CA TYR A 263 -20.28 3.26 -12.57
C TYR A 263 -21.38 2.22 -12.31
N LEU A 264 -21.74 1.39 -13.29
CA LEU A 264 -22.89 0.49 -13.19
C LEU A 264 -22.78 -0.48 -12.01
N ARG A 265 -21.58 -0.97 -11.72
CA ARG A 265 -21.32 -1.81 -10.54
C ARG A 265 -21.53 -1.04 -9.23
N SER A 266 -20.92 0.14 -9.12
CA SER A 266 -21.06 1.02 -7.94
C SER A 266 -22.52 1.41 -7.71
N PHE A 267 -23.29 1.65 -8.78
CA PHE A 267 -24.72 1.89 -8.72
C PHE A 267 -25.50 0.71 -8.12
N VAL A 268 -25.28 -0.51 -8.62
CA VAL A 268 -25.94 -1.72 -8.10
C VAL A 268 -25.61 -1.92 -6.63
N VAL A 269 -24.33 -1.83 -6.25
CA VAL A 269 -23.88 -1.97 -4.86
C VAL A 269 -24.51 -0.90 -3.97
N ALA A 270 -24.57 0.35 -4.43
CA ALA A 270 -25.20 1.45 -3.70
C ALA A 270 -26.70 1.20 -3.46
N ARG A 271 -27.42 0.60 -4.41
CA ARG A 271 -28.85 0.34 -4.32
C ARG A 271 -29.19 -0.77 -3.33
N ILE A 272 -28.33 -1.78 -3.23
CA ILE A 272 -28.52 -2.90 -2.31
C ILE A 272 -27.99 -2.61 -0.90
N ASN A 273 -27.11 -1.62 -0.74
CA ASN A 273 -26.48 -1.27 0.53
C ASN A 273 -27.49 -0.78 1.60
N PRO A 274 -27.69 -1.51 2.72
CA PRO A 274 -28.61 -1.10 3.80
C PRO A 274 -28.06 0.05 4.65
N LEU A 275 -26.74 0.26 4.67
CA LEU A 275 -26.08 1.24 5.53
C LEU A 275 -26.42 2.70 5.19
N ARG A 276 -26.89 2.98 3.96
CA ARG A 276 -27.30 4.33 3.54
C ARG A 276 -28.41 4.93 4.42
N TRP A 277 -29.23 4.09 5.05
CA TRP A 277 -30.38 4.52 5.85
C TRP A 277 -30.14 4.48 7.35
N ILE A 278 -29.02 3.87 7.78
CA ILE A 278 -28.69 3.66 9.19
C ILE A 278 -27.82 4.83 9.65
N LYS A 279 -28.34 5.66 10.55
CA LYS A 279 -27.62 6.81 11.14
C LYS A 279 -26.89 6.48 12.46
N GLY A 280 -27.21 5.34 13.08
CA GLY A 280 -26.63 4.87 14.33
C GLY A 280 -25.58 3.79 14.15
N GLU A 281 -25.47 2.93 15.18
CA GLU A 281 -24.60 1.75 15.17
C GLU A 281 -24.92 0.86 13.96
N ALA A 282 -23.88 0.47 13.23
CA ALA A 282 -24.04 -0.37 12.06
C ALA A 282 -24.34 -1.80 12.53
N PRO A 283 -25.18 -2.56 11.80
CA PRO A 283 -25.31 -3.99 12.02
C PRO A 283 -23.97 -4.69 11.80
N SER A 284 -23.87 -5.95 12.25
CA SER A 284 -22.66 -6.74 12.03
C SER A 284 -22.33 -6.89 10.54
N PHE A 285 -21.06 -7.16 10.25
CA PHE A 285 -20.58 -7.42 8.90
C PHE A 285 -21.43 -8.49 8.22
N GLU A 286 -21.66 -9.60 8.91
CA GLU A 286 -22.42 -10.74 8.42
C GLU A 286 -23.86 -10.37 8.05
N GLU A 287 -24.56 -9.61 8.89
CA GLU A 287 -25.94 -9.18 8.63
C GLU A 287 -26.03 -8.24 7.43
N VAL A 288 -25.09 -7.31 7.29
CA VAL A 288 -25.06 -6.37 6.17
C VAL A 288 -24.84 -7.11 4.86
N PHE A 289 -23.83 -7.98 4.79
CA PHE A 289 -23.52 -8.71 3.56
C PHE A 289 -24.58 -9.76 3.21
N LYS A 290 -25.21 -10.41 4.19
CA LYS A 290 -26.37 -11.27 3.97
C LYS A 290 -27.53 -10.48 3.34
N THR A 291 -27.87 -9.33 3.91
CA THR A 291 -28.93 -8.45 3.40
C THR A 291 -28.63 -7.97 1.98
N MET A 292 -27.39 -7.55 1.71
CA MET A 292 -26.99 -7.13 0.37
C MET A 292 -27.10 -8.25 -0.65
N ARG A 293 -26.72 -9.49 -0.30
CA ARG A 293 -26.83 -10.67 -1.17
C ARG A 293 -28.29 -11.00 -1.50
N GLU A 294 -29.18 -10.94 -0.52
CA GLU A 294 -30.62 -11.14 -0.73
C GLU A 294 -31.20 -10.08 -1.67
N ARG A 295 -30.82 -8.80 -1.47
CA ARG A 295 -31.25 -7.68 -2.33
C ARG A 295 -30.68 -7.78 -3.75
N ALA A 296 -29.44 -8.23 -3.91
CA ALA A 296 -28.85 -8.48 -5.22
C ALA A 296 -29.56 -9.62 -5.96
N THR A 297 -29.97 -10.67 -5.24
CA THR A 297 -30.72 -11.79 -5.81
C THR A 297 -32.12 -11.36 -6.28
N LYS A 298 -32.78 -10.47 -5.53
CA LYS A 298 -34.12 -9.93 -5.85
C LYS A 298 -34.07 -8.65 -6.71
N PHE A 299 -32.90 -8.31 -7.28
CA PHE A 299 -32.73 -7.06 -7.99
C PHE A 299 -33.54 -7.04 -9.28
N ASN A 300 -34.51 -6.14 -9.36
CA ASN A 300 -35.37 -6.00 -10.53
C ASN A 300 -34.73 -5.04 -11.54
N VAL A 301 -34.08 -5.59 -12.57
CA VAL A 301 -33.44 -4.81 -13.63
C VAL A 301 -34.45 -4.01 -14.46
N GLU A 302 -35.70 -4.48 -14.59
CA GLU A 302 -36.73 -3.82 -15.40
C GLU A 302 -37.12 -2.42 -14.91
N LYS A 303 -36.93 -2.18 -13.61
CA LYS A 303 -37.24 -0.89 -12.99
C LYS A 303 -36.11 0.14 -13.15
N ILE A 304 -34.96 -0.22 -13.72
CA ILE A 304 -33.81 0.68 -13.87
C ILE A 304 -33.85 1.38 -15.23
N LYS A 305 -33.82 2.71 -15.19
CA LYS A 305 -33.77 3.60 -16.35
C LYS A 305 -32.38 4.23 -16.50
N PRO A 306 -31.97 4.63 -17.72
CA PRO A 306 -30.70 5.33 -17.94
C PRO A 306 -30.51 6.59 -17.09
N THR A 307 -31.60 7.33 -16.82
CA THR A 307 -31.58 8.53 -15.95
C THR A 307 -31.17 8.24 -14.51
N ASP A 308 -31.39 7.02 -14.01
CA ASP A 308 -31.03 6.64 -12.64
C ASP A 308 -29.51 6.53 -12.45
N LEU A 309 -28.75 6.39 -13.54
CA LEU A 309 -27.29 6.27 -13.52
C LEU A 309 -26.59 7.63 -13.38
N ALA A 310 -27.27 8.74 -13.66
CA ALA A 310 -26.69 10.09 -13.61
C ALA A 310 -26.27 10.52 -12.19
N GLY A 311 -26.92 9.99 -11.15
CA GLY A 311 -26.58 10.24 -9.74
C GLY A 311 -25.56 9.25 -9.14
N ALA A 312 -25.03 8.31 -9.93
CA ALA A 312 -24.14 7.24 -9.45
C ALA A 312 -22.67 7.65 -9.38
N ALA A 313 -22.30 8.81 -9.93
CA ALA A 313 -21.00 9.41 -9.68
C ALA A 313 -20.94 9.81 -8.20
N GLY A 314 -20.14 9.08 -7.41
CA GLY A 314 -19.81 9.50 -6.05
C GLY A 314 -19.13 10.88 -6.08
N PRO A 315 -19.07 11.60 -4.94
CA PRO A 315 -18.22 12.77 -4.84
C PRO A 315 -16.80 12.40 -5.31
N PRO A 316 -16.06 13.32 -5.95
CA PRO A 316 -14.66 13.09 -6.29
C PRO A 316 -13.92 12.57 -5.06
N ASP A 317 -13.00 11.63 -5.26
CA ASP A 317 -12.06 11.28 -4.20
C ASP A 317 -11.36 12.60 -3.79
N ASP A 318 -11.61 13.07 -2.56
CA ASP A 318 -10.98 14.27 -2.04
C ASP A 318 -9.46 14.08 -2.14
N ALA A 319 -8.83 14.98 -2.90
CA ALA A 319 -7.40 15.09 -3.10
C ALA A 319 -6.62 15.27 -1.78
#